data_AF-A0A5C8VNF5-F1
#
_entry.id   AF-A0A5C8VNF5-F1
#
_cell.length_a   1.000
_cell.length_b   1.000
_cell.length_c   1.000
_cell.angle_alpha   90.00
_cell.angle_beta   90.00
_cell.angle_gamma   90.00
#
_symmetry.space_group_name_H-M   'P 1'
#
loop_
_entity.id
_entity.type
_entity.pdbx_description
1 polymer ?
#
loop_
_entity_poly.entity_id
_entity_poly.type
_entity_poly.pdbx_seq_one_letter_code
_entity_poly.pdbx_strand_id
1 'polypeptide(L)'
;MRHGRRWLLGAAVTAGFLGGLAACQDTLRRERVATCRRALPAVAPQPGIRLLRAAPGPAADTVRVDYAEGNRQHWLTCRFDAGATLIGLATEGSSLSGPSLYLLKRFYLDTPDAEADDPAER
;
A
#
# COMPACT_ATOMS: atom_id res chain seq x y z
N MET A 1 -29.68 -21.47 -34.35
CA MET A 1 -28.63 -20.43 -34.33
C MET A 1 -28.77 -19.37 -33.21
N ARG A 2 -29.90 -19.25 -32.49
CA ARG A 2 -30.11 -18.22 -31.43
C ARG A 2 -29.38 -18.49 -30.09
N HIS A 3 -29.02 -19.74 -29.78
CA HIS A 3 -28.36 -20.08 -28.51
C HIS A 3 -26.88 -19.70 -28.47
N GLY A 4 -26.15 -19.84 -29.58
CA GLY A 4 -24.73 -19.45 -29.63
C GLY A 4 -24.49 -17.96 -29.37
N ARG A 5 -25.38 -17.09 -29.86
CA ARG A 5 -25.24 -15.64 -29.66
C ARG A 5 -25.56 -15.20 -28.21
N ARG A 6 -26.44 -15.91 -27.50
CA ARG A 6 -26.74 -15.66 -26.07
C ARG A 6 -25.60 -16.12 -25.16
N TRP A 7 -24.93 -17.22 -25.51
CA TRP A 7 -23.76 -17.71 -24.80
C TRP A 7 -22.53 -16.79 -24.97
N LEU A 8 -22.31 -16.26 -26.19
CA LEU A 8 -21.23 -15.30 -26.45
C LEU A 8 -21.42 -13.98 -25.69
N LEU A 9 -22.66 -13.48 -25.60
CA LEU A 9 -22.95 -12.27 -24.82
C LEU A 9 -22.78 -12.49 -23.31
N GLY A 10 -23.19 -13.64 -22.79
CA GLY A 10 -22.97 -13.99 -21.38
C GLY A 10 -21.49 -14.10 -21.01
N ALA A 11 -20.67 -14.68 -21.89
CA ALA A 11 -19.23 -14.78 -21.72
C ALA A 11 -18.53 -13.41 -21.76
N ALA A 12 -18.95 -12.52 -22.66
CA ALA A 12 -18.38 -11.17 -22.76
C ALA A 12 -18.66 -10.31 -21.51
N VAL A 13 -19.89 -10.38 -20.98
CA VAL A 13 -20.26 -9.62 -19.77
C VAL A 13 -19.49 -10.11 -18.53
N THR A 14 -19.39 -11.42 -18.36
CA THR A 14 -18.63 -12.00 -17.24
C THR A 14 -17.14 -11.70 -17.34
N ALA A 15 -16.55 -11.81 -18.53
CA ALA A 15 -15.15 -11.44 -18.75
C ALA A 15 -14.90 -9.94 -18.47
N GLY A 16 -15.80 -9.05 -18.91
CA GLY A 16 -15.71 -7.62 -18.64
C GLY A 16 -15.79 -7.28 -17.16
N PHE A 17 -16.72 -7.92 -16.43
CA PHE A 17 -16.88 -7.71 -14.99
C PHE A 17 -15.67 -8.20 -14.18
N LEU A 18 -15.16 -9.41 -14.48
CA LEU A 18 -13.97 -9.95 -13.83
C LEU A 18 -12.72 -9.12 -14.14
N GLY A 19 -12.59 -8.63 -15.38
CA GLY A 19 -11.52 -7.72 -15.78
C GLY A 19 -11.55 -6.41 -15.00
N GLY A 20 -12.73 -5.82 -14.81
CA GLY A 20 -12.91 -4.61 -14.02
C GLY A 20 -12.53 -4.81 -12.54
N LEU A 21 -12.93 -5.93 -11.95
CA LEU A 21 -12.55 -6.27 -10.57
C LEU A 21 -11.04 -6.45 -10.41
N ALA A 22 -10.39 -7.15 -11.33
CA ALA A 22 -8.95 -7.36 -11.29
C ALA A 22 -8.18 -6.04 -11.39
N ALA A 23 -8.60 -5.13 -12.27
CA ALA A 23 -8.01 -3.81 -12.39
C ALA A 23 -8.18 -2.98 -11.11
N CYS A 24 -9.37 -3.01 -10.50
CA CYS A 24 -9.66 -2.31 -9.26
C CYS A 24 -8.79 -2.82 -8.08
N GLN A 25 -8.61 -4.14 -7.98
CA GLN A 25 -7.75 -4.74 -6.97
C GLN A 25 -6.28 -4.35 -7.18
N ASP A 26 -5.81 -4.26 -8.43
CA ASP A 26 -4.43 -3.84 -8.72
C ASP A 26 -4.19 -2.36 -8.37
N THR A 27 -5.12 -1.47 -8.74
CA THR A 27 -5.02 -0.04 -8.39
C THR A 27 -5.00 0.15 -6.87
N LEU A 28 -5.88 -0.55 -6.16
CA LEU A 28 -5.96 -0.48 -4.71
C LEU A 28 -4.67 -0.98 -4.05
N ARG A 29 -4.10 -2.06 -4.59
CA ARG A 29 -2.84 -2.63 -4.10
C ARG A 29 -1.68 -1.66 -4.28
N ARG A 30 -1.59 -1.00 -5.43
CA ARG A 30 -0.55 0.02 -5.70
C ARG A 30 -0.68 1.21 -4.77
N GLU A 31 -1.90 1.69 -4.53
CA GLU A 31 -2.16 2.80 -3.63
C GLU A 31 -1.74 2.48 -2.18
N ARG A 32 -2.12 1.30 -1.67
CA ARG A 32 -1.67 0.83 -0.34
C ARG A 32 -0.14 0.76 -0.23
N VAL A 33 0.52 0.26 -1.28
CA VAL A 33 1.99 0.16 -1.31
C VAL A 33 2.63 1.55 -1.30
N ALA A 34 2.14 2.48 -2.12
CA ALA A 34 2.62 3.86 -2.15
C ALA A 34 2.43 4.54 -0.79
N THR A 35 1.24 4.47 -0.19
CA THR A 35 0.95 5.05 1.13
C THR A 35 1.87 4.49 2.21
N CYS A 36 2.11 3.17 2.24
CA CYS A 36 3.01 2.59 3.23
C CYS A 36 4.47 3.02 3.05
N ARG A 37 4.92 3.13 1.80
CA ARG A 37 6.26 3.59 1.46
C ARG A 37 6.47 5.06 1.84
N ARG A 38 5.48 5.92 1.56
CA ARG A 38 5.48 7.33 2.00
C ARG A 38 5.46 7.49 3.51
N ALA A 39 4.91 6.53 4.26
CA ALA A 39 4.98 6.58 5.73
C ALA A 39 6.39 6.33 6.29
N LEU A 40 7.29 5.76 5.50
CA LEU A 40 8.62 5.36 5.96
C LEU A 40 9.46 6.52 6.53
N PRO A 41 9.60 7.69 5.87
CA PRO A 41 10.47 8.75 6.36
C PRO A 41 9.97 9.39 7.68
N ALA A 42 8.66 9.41 7.92
CA ALA A 42 8.14 9.89 9.20
C ALA A 42 8.35 8.91 10.36
N VAL A 43 8.41 7.61 10.07
CA VAL A 43 8.63 6.57 11.09
C VAL A 43 10.12 6.36 11.35
N ALA A 44 10.94 6.49 10.31
CA ALA A 44 12.39 6.41 10.36
C ALA A 44 12.96 7.68 9.70
N PRO A 45 13.19 8.77 10.46
CA PRO A 45 13.64 10.06 9.91
C PRO A 45 15.15 10.12 9.64
N GLN A 46 15.86 8.99 9.65
CA GLN A 46 17.32 8.98 9.54
C GLN A 46 17.78 9.22 8.09
N PRO A 47 18.86 10.00 7.89
CA PRO A 47 19.43 10.20 6.56
C PRO A 47 20.04 8.89 6.03
N GLY A 48 19.85 8.60 4.74
CA GLY A 48 20.48 7.45 4.08
C GLY A 48 19.69 6.13 4.14
N ILE A 49 18.39 6.20 4.46
CA ILE A 49 17.50 5.04 4.32
C ILE A 49 17.41 4.65 2.85
N ARG A 50 17.62 3.36 2.57
CA ARG A 50 17.49 2.76 1.25
C ARG A 50 16.33 1.78 1.23
N LEU A 51 15.35 2.03 0.37
CA LEU A 51 14.25 1.10 0.15
C LEU A 51 14.78 -0.20 -0.47
N LEU A 52 14.49 -1.34 0.15
CA LEU A 52 14.86 -2.65 -0.40
C LEU A 52 13.67 -3.29 -1.12
N ARG A 53 12.49 -3.24 -0.50
CA ARG A 53 11.27 -3.84 -1.02
C ARG A 53 10.05 -3.13 -0.44
N ALA A 54 9.05 -2.88 -1.27
CA ALA A 54 7.71 -2.51 -0.82
C ALA A 54 6.71 -3.44 -1.51
N ALA A 55 6.07 -4.31 -0.74
CA ALA A 55 5.22 -5.34 -1.29
C ALA A 55 4.06 -5.68 -0.35
N PRO A 56 2.98 -6.26 -0.89
CA PRO A 56 1.91 -6.88 -0.10
C PRO A 56 2.47 -7.82 0.96
N GLY A 57 1.95 -7.71 2.18
CA GLY A 57 2.35 -8.48 3.34
C GLY A 57 1.69 -9.87 3.39
N PRO A 58 1.90 -10.62 4.49
CA PRO A 58 1.36 -11.96 4.65
C PRO A 58 -0.18 -11.98 4.81
N ALA A 59 -0.78 -10.89 5.27
CA ALA A 59 -2.23 -10.72 5.33
C ALA A 59 -2.73 -9.81 4.18
N ALA A 60 -3.95 -10.05 3.71
CA ALA A 60 -4.52 -9.38 2.54
C ALA A 60 -4.66 -7.85 2.69
N ASP A 61 -4.76 -7.37 3.93
CA ASP A 61 -4.88 -5.98 4.34
C ASP A 61 -3.53 -5.35 4.76
N THR A 62 -2.42 -6.07 4.57
CA THR A 62 -1.10 -5.61 4.99
C THR A 62 -0.17 -5.32 3.82
N VAL A 63 0.71 -4.34 4.01
CA VAL A 63 1.86 -4.07 3.16
C VAL A 63 3.10 -4.11 4.03
N ARG A 64 4.14 -4.75 3.54
CA ARG A 64 5.46 -4.79 4.17
C ARG A 64 6.46 -4.00 3.32
N VAL A 65 7.17 -3.12 4.00
CA VAL A 65 8.27 -2.33 3.46
C VAL A 65 9.54 -2.75 4.19
N ASP A 66 10.49 -3.32 3.47
CA ASP A 66 11.82 -3.63 3.97
C ASP A 66 12.78 -2.52 3.50
N TYR A 67 13.60 -2.01 4.42
CA TYR A 67 14.53 -0.92 4.16
C TYR A 67 15.87 -1.18 4.86
N ALA A 68 16.93 -0.53 4.38
CA ALA A 68 18.25 -0.57 4.99
C ALA A 68 18.61 0.79 5.57
N GLU A 69 19.19 0.76 6.76
CA GLU A 69 19.84 1.88 7.42
C GLU A 69 21.31 1.52 7.61
N GLY A 70 22.17 2.10 6.76
CA GLY A 70 23.56 1.66 6.64
C GLY A 70 23.66 0.17 6.28
N ASN A 71 24.19 -0.64 7.21
CA ASN A 71 24.34 -2.09 7.05
C ASN A 71 23.28 -2.91 7.79
N ARG A 72 22.30 -2.26 8.44
CA ARG A 72 21.20 -2.93 9.14
C ARG A 72 19.95 -2.91 8.28
N GLN A 73 19.25 -4.03 8.25
CA GLN A 73 17.96 -4.15 7.57
C GLN A 73 16.86 -4.08 8.61
N HIS A 74 15.82 -3.32 8.28
CA HIS A 74 14.65 -3.11 9.09
C HIS A 74 13.39 -3.36 8.26
N TRP A 75 12.25 -3.49 8.95
CA TRP A 75 10.96 -3.62 8.31
C TRP A 75 9.91 -2.70 8.94
N LEU A 76 8.93 -2.38 8.10
CA LEU A 76 7.76 -1.60 8.40
C LEU A 76 6.54 -2.33 7.83
N THR A 77 5.55 -2.63 8.67
CA THR A 77 4.30 -3.25 8.23
C THR A 77 3.16 -2.26 8.43
N CYS A 78 2.46 -1.93 7.34
CA CYS A 78 1.27 -1.12 7.34
C CYS A 78 0.04 -2.00 7.22
N ARG A 79 -1.03 -1.67 7.97
CA ARG A 79 -2.33 -2.33 7.90
C ARG A 79 -3.38 -1.35 7.40
N PHE A 80 -4.22 -1.81 6.49
CA PHE A 80 -5.23 -1.02 5.81
C PHE A 80 -6.64 -1.52 6.14
N ASP A 81 -7.64 -0.67 5.93
CA ASP A 81 -9.04 -1.10 5.91
C ASP A 81 -9.39 -1.83 4.59
N ALA A 82 -10.67 -2.03 4.32
CA ALA A 82 -11.13 -2.61 3.05
C ALA A 82 -10.75 -1.75 1.82
N GLY A 83 -10.44 -0.46 2.00
CA GLY A 83 -9.94 0.47 0.99
C GLY A 83 -8.43 0.69 1.12
N ALA A 84 -7.97 1.92 0.89
CA ALA A 84 -6.55 2.29 0.99
C ALA A 84 -6.23 3.07 2.27
N THR A 85 -7.15 3.07 3.26
CA THR A 85 -6.97 3.86 4.47
C THR A 85 -6.03 3.14 5.42
N LEU A 86 -4.94 3.78 5.79
CA LEU A 86 -4.03 3.28 6.82
C LEU A 86 -4.74 3.28 8.19
N ILE A 87 -4.78 2.12 8.86
CA ILE A 87 -5.42 1.89 10.17
C ILE A 87 -4.46 1.37 11.24
N GLY A 88 -3.24 1.00 10.85
CA GLY A 88 -2.19 0.60 11.79
C GLY A 88 -0.84 0.52 11.11
N LEU A 89 0.21 0.67 11.90
CA LEU A 89 1.59 0.58 11.45
C LEU A 89 2.43 -0.09 12.53
N ALA A 90 3.32 -1.00 12.14
CA ALA A 90 4.22 -1.68 13.05
C ALA A 90 5.65 -1.68 12.50
N THR A 91 6.60 -1.49 13.40
CA THR A 91 8.04 -1.63 13.18
C THR A 91 8.59 -2.68 14.14
N GLU A 92 9.90 -2.91 14.11
CA GLU A 92 10.59 -3.82 15.03
C GLU A 92 10.40 -3.48 16.51
N GLY A 93 10.29 -2.20 16.86
CA GLY A 93 10.26 -1.75 18.26
C GLY A 93 8.96 -1.06 18.68
N SER A 94 8.07 -0.72 17.74
CA SER A 94 6.88 0.07 18.03
C SER A 94 5.72 -0.23 17.09
N SER A 95 4.51 -0.01 17.58
CA SER A 95 3.30 0.00 16.76
C SER A 95 2.54 1.29 16.95
N LEU A 96 2.11 1.91 15.85
CA LEU A 96 1.28 3.10 15.82
C LEU A 96 -0.16 2.72 15.42
N SER A 97 -1.11 3.18 16.21
CA SER A 97 -2.53 3.00 15.96
C SER A 97 -3.33 4.12 16.63
N GLY A 98 -4.63 4.22 16.33
CA GLY A 98 -5.53 5.16 17.01
C GLY A 98 -5.06 6.62 16.91
N PRO A 99 -4.95 7.36 18.03
CA PRO A 99 -4.59 8.79 18.01
C PRO A 99 -3.24 9.11 17.37
N SER A 100 -2.19 8.33 17.66
CA SER A 100 -0.85 8.57 17.09
C SER A 100 -0.85 8.41 15.58
N LEU A 101 -1.61 7.44 15.08
CA LEU A 101 -1.78 7.25 13.64
C LEU A 101 -2.58 8.38 12.99
N TYR A 102 -3.60 8.89 13.68
CA TYR A 102 -4.36 10.05 13.19
C TYR A 102 -3.46 11.27 13.01
N LEU A 103 -2.58 11.55 13.98
CA LEU A 103 -1.62 12.65 13.87
C LEU A 103 -0.66 12.46 12.70
N LEU A 104 -0.08 11.26 12.54
CA LEU A 104 0.79 10.94 11.41
C LEU A 104 0.09 11.17 10.07
N LYS A 105 -1.17 10.74 9.95
CA LYS A 105 -1.94 10.93 8.71
C LYS A 105 -2.16 12.42 8.45
N ARG A 106 -2.73 13.12 9.42
CA ARG A 106 -3.19 14.50 9.27
C ARG A 106 -2.06 15.50 9.02
N PHE A 107 -0.91 15.29 9.64
CA PHE A 107 0.20 16.25 9.65
C PHE A 107 1.38 15.86 8.76
N TYR A 108 1.41 14.63 8.25
CA TYR A 108 2.48 14.18 7.36
C TYR A 108 1.93 13.54 6.09
N LEU A 109 1.17 12.43 6.19
CA LEU A 109 0.76 11.69 4.98
C LEU A 109 -0.19 12.47 4.05
N ASP A 110 -1.02 13.36 4.61
CA ASP A 110 -1.95 14.18 3.84
C ASP A 110 -1.30 15.50 3.33
N THR A 111 0.03 15.63 3.41
CA THR A 111 0.79 16.81 2.92
C THR A 111 1.58 16.46 1.65
N PRO A 112 1.90 17.45 0.79
CA PRO A 112 2.74 17.22 -0.39
C PRO A 112 4.16 16.76 -0.03
N ASP A 113 4.62 17.00 1.20
CA ASP A 113 5.94 16.59 1.66
C ASP A 113 6.07 15.06 1.67
N ALA A 114 5.00 14.34 2.03
CA ALA A 114 5.01 12.88 2.00
C ALA A 114 5.13 12.30 0.58
N GLU A 115 4.70 13.03 -0.44
CA GLU A 115 4.92 12.64 -1.84
C GLU A 115 6.36 12.96 -2.27
N ALA A 116 6.86 14.14 -1.92
CA ALA A 116 8.23 14.57 -2.25
C ALA A 116 9.31 13.72 -1.57
N ASP A 117 9.04 13.21 -0.36
CA ASP A 117 9.95 12.36 0.39
C ASP A 117 9.81 10.87 0.07
N ASP A 118 8.99 10.49 -0.93
CA ASP A 118 8.75 9.09 -1.27
C ASP A 118 10.08 8.39 -1.67
N PRO A 119 10.54 7.37 -0.90
CA PRO A 119 11.78 6.64 -1.17
C PRO A 119 11.88 5.93 -2.52
N ALA A 120 10.81 5.83 -3.31
CA ALA A 120 10.91 5.28 -4.67
C ALA A 120 11.28 6.29 -5.76
N GLU A 121 11.27 7.59 -5.46
CA GLU A 121 11.67 8.62 -6.42
C GLU A 121 13.18 8.88 -6.44
N ARG A 122 13.93 8.24 -5.53
CA ARG A 122 15.39 8.39 -5.35
C ARG A 122 16.14 7.12 -5.71
#